data_AF-A0A419T6J2-F1
#
_entry.id   AF-A0A419T6J2-F1
#
_cell.length_a   1.000
_cell.length_b   1.000
_cell.length_c   1.000
_cell.angle_alpha   90.00
_cell.angle_beta   90.00
_cell.angle_gamma   90.00
#
_symmetry.space_group_name_H-M   'P 1'
#
loop_
_entity.id
_entity.type
_entity.pdbx_description
1 polymer ?
#
loop_
_entity_poly.entity_id
_entity_poly.type
_entity_poly.pdbx_seq_one_letter_code
_entity_poly.pdbx_strand_id
1 'polypeptide(L)'
;MSKLKVCVYAICKNEVDFVDQWMDSMNEADLIVVTDTGSDDGTVEKLRERGAVVYVDIVKPWRFDVARNLSLEHVPDDVDVCVCTDLDELFEPGWRKKLEEAWLNHKPIHQGPISKTGRYLYNWSLKADGTPDIQFYYFKVHGRKGFRWKCPIHEFVQYVSDLPLETVYIEGMVLNHHPDPTKSRGSYLPLLELAVEEDPIDERMRYYLGREYMYKGEWQKSIDTLNAYLNLPNANWPDERCAAMRWIAKSYYRLEKIKEAYSWYFRAIAEVSTIRDPYVEFSRMCYELKDWTMSYYTAKEALKIKEKSKTFVNMGYSWDHTPDDLCSIAAYRMGMLDESEEHAIKALEHSPEDPRLKSNLNLVLATKKSAS
;
A
#
# COMPACT_ATOMS: atom_id res chain seq x y z
N MET A 1 -4.36 -12.81 32.65
CA MET A 1 -4.41 -13.10 31.20
C MET A 1 -3.15 -13.84 30.85
N SER A 2 -3.21 -14.96 30.12
CA SER A 2 -1.99 -15.65 29.67
C SER A 2 -1.23 -14.71 28.73
N LYS A 3 0.05 -14.48 29.03
CA LYS A 3 0.93 -13.64 28.19
C LYS A 3 1.13 -14.37 26.87
N LEU A 4 0.82 -13.72 25.74
CA LEU A 4 1.08 -14.28 24.41
C LEU A 4 2.60 -14.34 24.19
N LYS A 5 3.09 -15.42 23.59
CA LYS A 5 4.46 -15.49 23.06
C LYS A 5 4.46 -14.91 21.65
N VAL A 6 5.05 -13.72 21.49
CA VAL A 6 5.10 -12.98 20.22
C VAL A 6 6.48 -13.08 19.60
N CYS A 7 6.55 -13.53 18.36
CA CYS A 7 7.78 -13.56 17.57
C CYS A 7 7.72 -12.57 16.42
N VAL A 8 8.71 -11.69 16.33
CA VAL A 8 9.01 -10.96 15.09
C VAL A 8 9.95 -11.83 14.25
N TYR A 9 9.68 -11.94 12.95
CA TYR A 9 10.58 -12.63 12.04
C TYR A 9 10.76 -11.89 10.71
N ALA A 10 11.97 -11.98 10.15
CA ALA A 10 12.34 -11.26 8.94
C ALA A 10 13.31 -12.07 8.07
N ILE A 11 13.37 -11.73 6.79
CA ILE A 11 14.49 -12.09 5.92
C ILE A 11 15.35 -10.86 5.70
N CYS A 12 16.65 -11.02 5.51
CA CYS A 12 17.53 -9.90 5.18
C CYS A 12 18.62 -10.27 4.17
N LYS A 13 19.16 -9.25 3.52
CA LYS A 13 20.42 -9.31 2.78
C LYS A 13 21.03 -7.92 2.68
N ASN A 14 22.22 -7.75 3.23
CA ASN A 14 22.97 -6.50 3.26
C ASN A 14 22.12 -5.32 3.79
N GLU A 15 21.79 -5.39 5.08
CA GLU A 15 20.91 -4.48 5.80
C GLU A 15 21.60 -3.84 7.01
N VAL A 16 22.94 -3.81 7.07
CA VAL A 16 23.71 -3.43 8.28
C VAL A 16 23.34 -2.04 8.82
N ASP A 17 22.97 -1.12 7.93
CA ASP A 17 22.57 0.26 8.24
C ASP A 17 21.21 0.33 8.94
N PHE A 18 20.32 -0.63 8.70
CA PHE A 18 18.98 -0.67 9.27
C PHE A 18 18.88 -1.42 10.60
N VAL A 19 19.84 -2.31 10.87
CA VAL A 19 19.82 -3.23 12.02
C VAL A 19 19.49 -2.53 13.34
N ASP A 20 20.11 -1.38 13.61
CA ASP A 20 19.97 -0.78 14.93
C ASP A 20 18.57 -0.25 15.21
N GLN A 21 18.03 0.52 14.27
CA GLN A 21 16.70 1.11 14.37
C GLN A 21 15.61 0.03 14.32
N TRP A 22 15.80 -0.98 13.46
CA TRP A 22 14.87 -2.09 13.36
C TRP A 22 14.81 -2.86 14.68
N MET A 23 15.95 -3.27 15.24
CA MET A 23 16.01 -3.98 16.53
C MET A 23 15.44 -3.15 17.68
N ASP A 24 15.62 -1.82 17.69
CA ASP A 24 14.98 -0.93 18.67
C ASP A 24 13.45 -0.96 18.55
N SER A 25 12.91 -0.93 17.34
CA SER A 25 11.45 -0.96 17.11
C SER A 25 10.81 -2.32 17.37
N MET A 26 11.56 -3.42 17.19
CA MET A 26 11.07 -4.78 17.39
C MET A 26 11.25 -5.28 18.83
N ASN A 27 11.89 -4.50 19.71
CA ASN A 27 12.30 -4.92 21.06
C ASN A 27 11.15 -5.33 22.01
N GLU A 28 9.90 -5.02 21.66
CA GLU A 28 8.74 -5.43 22.45
C GLU A 28 8.42 -6.92 22.26
N ALA A 29 8.89 -7.58 21.19
CA ALA A 29 8.67 -9.01 20.97
C ALA A 29 9.37 -9.90 22.03
N ASP A 30 8.87 -11.11 22.26
CA ASP A 30 9.56 -12.08 23.13
C ASP A 30 10.72 -12.78 22.41
N LEU A 31 10.66 -12.82 21.07
CA LEU A 31 11.66 -13.43 20.22
C LEU A 31 11.77 -12.66 18.89
N ILE A 32 13.00 -12.49 18.41
CA ILE A 32 13.30 -11.92 17.10
C ILE A 32 14.13 -12.96 16.34
N VAL A 33 13.59 -13.47 15.23
CA VAL A 33 14.25 -14.45 14.35
C VAL A 33 14.54 -13.79 13.01
N VAL A 34 15.78 -13.86 12.54
CA VAL A 34 16.15 -13.32 11.23
C VAL A 34 16.79 -14.42 10.38
N THR A 35 16.35 -14.52 9.13
CA THR A 35 16.95 -15.41 8.13
C THR A 35 17.70 -14.57 7.13
N ASP A 36 19.01 -14.57 7.29
CA ASP A 36 19.94 -13.95 6.36
C ASP A 36 20.05 -14.79 5.09
N THR A 37 19.94 -14.14 3.93
CA THR A 37 19.95 -14.82 2.62
C THR A 37 21.29 -14.70 1.89
N GLY A 38 22.37 -14.46 2.65
CA GLY A 38 23.75 -14.36 2.19
C GLY A 38 24.27 -12.93 2.19
N SER A 39 24.23 -12.25 3.34
CA SER A 39 24.88 -10.95 3.55
C SER A 39 26.40 -11.08 3.62
N ASP A 40 27.09 -10.01 3.21
CA ASP A 40 28.55 -9.86 3.23
C ASP A 40 29.03 -8.51 3.80
N ASP A 41 28.12 -7.74 4.41
CA ASP A 41 28.35 -6.37 4.90
C ASP A 41 28.41 -6.25 6.44
N GLY A 42 28.39 -7.37 7.16
CA GLY A 42 28.36 -7.40 8.64
C GLY A 42 26.96 -7.42 9.27
N THR A 43 25.90 -7.52 8.45
CA THR A 43 24.50 -7.60 8.93
C THR A 43 24.29 -8.73 9.95
N VAL A 44 24.84 -9.92 9.70
CA VAL A 44 24.64 -11.11 10.53
C VAL A 44 25.25 -10.93 11.91
N GLU A 45 26.49 -10.45 11.99
CA GLU A 45 27.21 -10.20 13.22
C GLU A 45 26.47 -9.18 14.08
N LYS A 46 26.09 -8.05 13.47
CA LYS A 46 25.39 -6.96 14.14
C LYS A 46 24.02 -7.38 14.69
N LEU A 47 23.23 -8.15 13.93
CA LEU A 47 21.95 -8.68 14.40
C LEU A 47 22.10 -9.60 15.61
N ARG A 48 23.11 -10.47 15.60
CA ARG A 48 23.41 -11.38 16.73
C ARG A 48 23.85 -10.61 17.97
N GLU A 49 24.71 -9.61 17.82
CA GLU A 49 25.15 -8.74 18.91
C GLU A 49 23.97 -7.99 19.55
N ARG A 50 22.97 -7.61 18.73
CA ARG A 50 21.73 -6.97 19.17
C ARG A 50 20.71 -7.93 19.78
N GLY A 51 20.98 -9.24 19.77
CA GLY A 51 20.16 -10.27 20.43
C GLY A 51 19.16 -11.00 19.53
N ALA A 52 19.19 -10.80 18.21
CA ALA A 52 18.38 -11.60 17.29
C ALA A 52 18.95 -13.02 17.13
N VAL A 53 18.06 -14.00 16.95
CA VAL A 53 18.45 -15.35 16.53
C VAL A 53 18.58 -15.36 15.00
N VAL A 54 19.81 -15.49 14.50
CA VAL A 54 20.10 -15.36 13.07
C VAL A 54 20.50 -16.68 12.43
N TYR A 55 19.71 -17.10 11.44
CA TYR A 55 19.98 -18.21 10.52
C TYR A 55 20.54 -17.68 9.20
N VAL A 56 21.36 -18.48 8.50
CA VAL A 56 21.92 -18.12 7.19
C VAL A 56 21.50 -19.17 6.17
N ASP A 57 20.55 -18.82 5.31
CA ASP A 57 19.96 -19.71 4.31
C ASP A 57 19.95 -19.03 2.93
N ILE A 58 20.85 -19.45 2.05
CA ILE A 58 20.97 -18.87 0.71
C ILE A 58 19.93 -19.48 -0.21
N VAL A 59 19.04 -18.65 -0.75
CA VAL A 59 17.97 -19.06 -1.69
C VAL A 59 18.43 -18.91 -3.14
N LYS A 60 18.52 -20.03 -3.87
CA LYS A 60 18.89 -20.08 -5.30
C LYS A 60 18.02 -21.11 -6.05
N PRO A 61 17.30 -20.74 -7.12
CA PRO A 61 17.10 -19.37 -7.63
C PRO A 61 16.35 -18.48 -6.62
N TRP A 62 16.55 -17.16 -6.70
CA TRP A 62 15.93 -16.22 -5.76
C TRP A 62 14.40 -16.18 -5.90
N ARG A 63 13.70 -16.34 -4.78
CA ARG A 63 12.25 -16.13 -4.66
C ARG A 63 11.92 -15.65 -3.24
N PHE A 64 11.07 -14.63 -3.12
CA PHE A 64 10.68 -14.08 -1.83
C PHE A 64 9.84 -15.06 -1.00
N ASP A 65 8.88 -15.77 -1.61
CA ASP A 65 8.08 -16.81 -0.92
C ASP A 65 8.94 -17.91 -0.30
N VAL A 66 9.94 -18.43 -1.02
CA VAL A 66 10.84 -19.47 -0.51
C VAL A 66 11.64 -18.95 0.69
N ALA A 67 12.26 -17.77 0.58
CA ALA A 67 13.02 -17.17 1.67
C ALA A 67 12.14 -16.93 2.92
N ARG A 68 10.92 -16.42 2.73
CA ARG A 68 9.99 -16.17 3.84
C ARG A 68 9.46 -17.45 4.49
N ASN A 69 9.25 -18.52 3.71
CA ASN A 69 8.86 -19.82 4.27
C ASN A 69 9.99 -20.44 5.09
N LEU A 70 11.25 -20.38 4.62
CA LEU A 70 12.42 -20.80 5.42
C LEU A 70 12.50 -19.99 6.72
N SER A 71 12.27 -18.67 6.65
CA SER A 71 12.23 -17.82 7.83
C SER A 71 11.12 -18.18 8.81
N LEU A 72 9.93 -18.50 8.29
CA LEU A 72 8.81 -18.96 9.12
C LEU A 72 9.06 -20.34 9.75
N GLU A 73 9.80 -21.24 9.09
CA GLU A 73 10.19 -22.55 9.63
C GLU A 73 11.11 -22.41 10.86
N HIS A 74 11.94 -21.37 10.90
CA HIS A 74 12.80 -21.06 12.05
C HIS A 74 12.04 -20.50 13.26
N VAL A 75 10.78 -20.10 13.10
CA VAL A 75 9.94 -19.64 14.22
C VAL A 75 9.48 -20.86 15.05
N PRO A 76 9.76 -20.90 16.36
CA PRO A 76 9.36 -22.04 17.21
C PRO A 76 7.86 -22.33 17.21
N ASP A 77 7.49 -23.60 17.36
CA ASP A 77 6.09 -24.05 17.35
C ASP A 77 5.26 -23.59 18.56
N ASP A 78 5.91 -23.17 19.64
CA ASP A 78 5.28 -22.67 20.86
C ASP A 78 4.99 -21.15 20.84
N VAL A 79 5.27 -20.48 19.71
CA VAL A 79 4.87 -19.09 19.45
C VAL A 79 3.36 -19.01 19.22
N ASP A 80 2.71 -18.02 19.83
CA ASP A 80 1.28 -17.77 19.64
C ASP A 80 1.02 -16.87 18.42
N VAL A 81 1.82 -15.80 18.28
CA VAL A 81 1.65 -14.78 17.25
C VAL A 81 2.98 -14.51 16.54
N CYS A 82 2.94 -14.58 15.22
CA CYS A 82 4.04 -14.26 14.33
C CYS A 82 3.79 -12.88 13.69
N VAL A 83 4.83 -12.05 13.65
CA VAL A 83 4.81 -10.72 13.04
C VAL A 83 5.96 -10.66 12.04
N CYS A 84 5.66 -10.54 10.75
CA CYS A 84 6.71 -10.39 9.74
C CYS A 84 6.91 -8.92 9.35
N THR A 85 8.15 -8.47 9.39
CA THR A 85 8.57 -7.14 8.96
C THR A 85 9.82 -7.22 8.08
N ASP A 86 10.10 -6.13 7.38
CA ASP A 86 11.37 -5.91 6.68
C ASP A 86 12.28 -4.98 7.52
N LEU A 87 13.60 -5.05 7.32
CA LEU A 87 14.55 -4.31 8.16
C LEU A 87 14.44 -2.79 7.99
N ASP A 88 13.89 -2.34 6.87
CA ASP A 88 13.55 -0.94 6.61
C ASP A 88 12.16 -0.54 7.12
N GLU A 89 11.48 -1.37 7.92
CA GLU A 89 10.17 -1.09 8.49
C GLU A 89 10.21 -0.97 10.03
N LEU A 90 9.69 0.13 10.58
CA LEU A 90 9.76 0.46 12.01
C LEU A 90 8.37 0.57 12.63
N PHE A 91 8.10 -0.22 13.68
CA PHE A 91 6.88 -0.06 14.48
C PHE A 91 6.96 1.17 15.37
N GLU A 92 5.81 1.83 15.57
CA GLU A 92 5.68 2.84 16.63
C GLU A 92 5.69 2.19 18.02
N PRO A 93 6.28 2.83 19.05
CA PRO A 93 6.30 2.31 20.40
C PRO A 93 4.91 2.00 20.97
N GLY A 94 4.80 0.91 21.71
CA GLY A 94 3.57 0.38 22.27
C GLY A 94 2.81 -0.58 21.35
N TRP A 95 3.39 -0.96 20.21
CA TRP A 95 2.74 -1.83 19.22
C TRP A 95 2.34 -3.19 19.80
N ARG A 96 3.16 -3.79 20.70
CA ARG A 96 2.84 -5.08 21.30
C ARG A 96 1.58 -4.99 22.15
N LYS A 97 1.48 -3.93 22.97
CA LYS A 97 0.31 -3.72 23.82
C LYS A 97 -0.96 -3.63 22.97
N LYS A 98 -0.92 -2.90 21.86
CA LYS A 98 -2.05 -2.79 20.91
C LYS A 98 -2.40 -4.13 20.28
N LEU A 99 -1.40 -4.90 19.86
CA LEU A 99 -1.58 -6.25 19.35
C LEU A 99 -2.24 -7.16 20.39
N GLU A 100 -1.72 -7.24 21.60
CA GLU A 100 -2.27 -8.12 22.65
C GLU A 100 -3.70 -7.71 23.04
N GLU A 101 -3.95 -6.40 23.19
CA GLU A 101 -5.29 -5.87 23.46
C GLU A 101 -6.29 -6.29 22.36
N ALA A 102 -5.95 -6.13 21.09
CA ALA A 102 -6.84 -6.51 19.99
C ALA A 102 -6.98 -8.04 19.88
N TRP A 103 -5.88 -8.77 20.00
CA TRP A 103 -5.83 -10.23 19.79
C TRP A 103 -6.59 -11.01 20.86
N LEU A 104 -6.41 -10.63 22.13
CA LEU A 104 -7.05 -11.30 23.27
C LEU A 104 -8.51 -10.89 23.44
N ASN A 105 -8.88 -9.66 23.11
CA ASN A 105 -10.27 -9.18 23.22
C ASN A 105 -11.12 -9.46 21.97
N HIS A 106 -10.52 -10.00 20.90
CA HIS A 106 -11.25 -10.40 19.69
C HIS A 106 -12.36 -11.40 20.04
N LYS A 107 -13.60 -11.07 19.67
CA LYS A 107 -14.77 -11.92 19.92
C LYS A 107 -15.01 -12.79 18.69
N PRO A 108 -14.77 -14.12 18.77
CA PRO A 108 -14.96 -15.01 17.64
C PRO A 108 -16.39 -14.99 17.11
N ILE A 109 -16.54 -15.02 15.79
CA ILE A 109 -17.84 -15.14 15.12
C ILE A 109 -18.17 -16.62 14.92
N HIS A 110 -17.15 -17.45 14.67
CA HIS A 110 -17.30 -18.89 14.54
C HIS A 110 -17.26 -19.58 15.90
N GLN A 111 -18.02 -20.67 16.02
CA GLN A 111 -17.97 -21.54 17.20
C GLN A 111 -16.80 -22.53 17.08
N GLY A 112 -16.10 -22.79 18.17
CA GLY A 112 -14.99 -23.74 18.23
C GLY A 112 -13.61 -23.09 17.97
N PRO A 113 -12.58 -23.91 17.68
CA PRO A 113 -11.25 -23.41 17.38
C PRO A 113 -11.24 -22.55 16.11
N ILE A 114 -10.55 -21.41 16.18
CA ILE A 114 -10.35 -20.50 15.06
C ILE A 114 -8.88 -20.22 14.83
N SER A 115 -8.53 -19.85 13.60
CA SER A 115 -7.25 -19.22 13.27
C SER A 115 -7.44 -17.70 13.17
N LYS A 116 -6.40 -16.94 13.53
CA LYS A 116 -6.42 -15.47 13.49
C LYS A 116 -5.33 -14.93 12.58
N THR A 117 -5.65 -13.87 11.85
CA THR A 117 -4.70 -12.98 11.18
C THR A 117 -4.94 -11.54 11.63
N GLY A 118 -3.89 -10.73 11.70
CA GLY A 118 -3.95 -9.35 12.16
C GLY A 118 -3.81 -8.37 11.01
N ARG A 119 -4.60 -7.29 11.06
CA ARG A 119 -4.49 -6.13 10.18
C ARG A 119 -4.19 -4.87 10.98
N TYR A 120 -3.22 -4.10 10.55
CA TYR A 120 -2.74 -2.88 11.23
C TYR A 120 -2.31 -1.84 10.21
N LEU A 121 -2.20 -0.59 10.61
CA LEU A 121 -1.88 0.51 9.70
C LEU A 121 -0.42 0.42 9.25
N TYR A 122 -0.19 0.58 7.95
CA TYR A 122 1.14 0.64 7.37
C TYR A 122 1.28 1.87 6.49
N ASN A 123 2.28 2.68 6.83
CA ASN A 123 2.68 3.86 6.11
C ASN A 123 3.78 3.46 5.13
N TRP A 124 3.37 3.08 3.92
CA TRP A 124 4.29 2.63 2.87
C TRP A 124 5.20 3.73 2.35
N SER A 125 4.74 4.98 2.41
CA SER A 125 5.60 6.15 2.21
C SER A 125 5.27 7.23 3.23
N LEU A 126 6.28 8.02 3.55
CA LEU A 126 6.17 9.21 4.40
C LEU A 126 6.49 10.45 3.58
N LYS A 127 5.88 11.58 3.95
CA LYS A 127 6.23 12.90 3.45
C LYS A 127 7.53 13.38 4.11
N ALA A 128 8.09 14.48 3.59
CA ALA A 128 9.33 15.06 4.11
C ALA A 128 9.23 15.50 5.58
N ASP A 129 8.02 15.79 6.08
CA ASP A 129 7.76 16.13 7.48
C ASP A 129 7.54 14.91 8.40
N GLY A 130 7.65 13.70 7.85
CA GLY A 130 7.42 12.43 8.55
C GLY A 130 5.96 12.01 8.66
N THR A 131 5.00 12.80 8.13
CA THR A 131 3.60 12.39 8.12
C THR A 131 3.31 11.36 7.03
N PRO A 132 2.28 10.50 7.18
CA PRO A 132 1.98 9.48 6.18
C PRO A 132 1.58 10.04 4.82
N ASP A 133 2.07 9.41 3.76
CA ASP A 133 1.69 9.67 2.37
C ASP A 133 0.80 8.52 1.84
N ILE A 134 1.38 7.38 1.48
CA ILE A 134 0.62 6.20 1.04
C ILE A 134 0.37 5.28 2.24
N GLN A 135 -0.90 4.90 2.45
CA GLN A 135 -1.32 4.09 3.59
C GLN A 135 -2.26 2.95 3.21
N PHE A 136 -2.13 1.83 3.90
CA PHE A 136 -3.09 0.72 3.87
C PHE A 136 -3.02 -0.14 5.12
N TYR A 137 -3.98 -1.05 5.28
CA TYR A 137 -3.91 -2.07 6.31
C TYR A 137 -3.03 -3.23 5.84
N TYR A 138 -1.93 -3.45 6.51
CA TYR A 138 -1.03 -4.57 6.24
C TYR A 138 -1.56 -5.86 6.85
N PHE A 139 -1.00 -7.00 6.46
CA PHE A 139 -1.57 -8.33 6.74
C PHE A 139 -0.50 -9.36 7.13
N LYS A 140 0.62 -8.90 7.70
CA LYS A 140 1.77 -9.74 8.06
C LYS A 140 1.79 -10.20 9.54
N VAL A 141 0.68 -10.01 10.27
CA VAL A 141 0.46 -10.60 11.60
C VAL A 141 -0.41 -11.85 11.45
N HIS A 142 -0.01 -12.97 12.03
CA HIS A 142 -0.75 -14.22 11.94
C HIS A 142 -0.48 -15.15 13.13
N GLY A 143 -1.38 -16.12 13.35
CA GLY A 143 -1.08 -17.22 14.27
C GLY A 143 0.06 -18.10 13.73
N ARG A 144 0.74 -18.83 14.61
CA ARG A 144 1.89 -19.66 14.19
C ARG A 144 1.55 -20.78 13.21
N LYS A 145 0.34 -21.36 13.31
CA LYS A 145 -0.06 -22.57 12.56
C LYS A 145 -1.05 -22.25 11.45
N GLY A 146 -0.97 -23.01 10.36
CA GLY A 146 -1.92 -22.94 9.24
C GLY A 146 -1.64 -21.81 8.25
N PHE A 147 -0.44 -21.24 8.25
CA PHE A 147 -0.04 -20.17 7.33
C PHE A 147 1.24 -20.53 6.58
N ARG A 148 1.38 -20.04 5.35
CA ARG A 148 2.60 -20.10 4.54
C ARG A 148 2.72 -18.85 3.67
N TRP A 149 3.91 -18.54 3.18
CA TRP A 149 4.09 -17.50 2.18
C TRP A 149 3.83 -18.02 0.78
N LYS A 150 3.15 -17.22 -0.05
CA LYS A 150 2.89 -17.50 -1.46
C LYS A 150 3.38 -16.33 -2.32
N CYS A 151 3.78 -16.66 -3.55
CA CYS A 151 4.22 -15.80 -4.65
C CYS A 151 5.71 -15.42 -4.58
N PRO A 152 6.46 -15.55 -5.68
CA PRO A 152 7.90 -15.28 -5.70
C PRO A 152 8.24 -13.82 -5.46
N ILE A 153 7.26 -12.92 -5.56
CA ILE A 153 7.36 -11.48 -5.33
C ILE A 153 5.97 -10.92 -5.02
N HIS A 154 5.89 -9.77 -4.34
CA HIS A 154 4.64 -9.27 -3.76
C HIS A 154 3.95 -10.35 -2.92
N GLU A 155 4.77 -11.08 -2.20
CA GLU A 155 4.40 -12.24 -1.43
C GLU A 155 3.38 -11.89 -0.34
N PHE A 156 2.54 -12.86 0.01
CA PHE A 156 1.56 -12.68 1.07
C PHE A 156 1.45 -13.94 1.93
N VAL A 157 0.98 -13.73 3.16
CA VAL A 157 0.69 -14.82 4.10
C VAL A 157 -0.62 -15.49 3.67
N GLN A 158 -0.51 -16.65 3.04
CA GLN A 158 -1.64 -17.50 2.66
C GLN A 158 -2.05 -18.38 3.85
N TYR A 159 -3.34 -18.40 4.15
CA TYR A 159 -3.94 -19.35 5.08
C TYR A 159 -4.24 -20.67 4.37
N VAL A 160 -3.85 -21.79 4.97
CA VAL A 160 -3.88 -23.15 4.37
C VAL A 160 -4.47 -24.23 5.28
N SER A 161 -5.09 -23.83 6.40
CA SER A 161 -5.73 -24.74 7.35
C SER A 161 -7.25 -24.79 7.16
N ASP A 162 -7.90 -25.84 7.65
CA ASP A 162 -9.36 -26.03 7.56
C ASP A 162 -10.15 -25.27 8.63
N LEU A 163 -9.49 -24.72 9.66
CA LEU A 163 -10.18 -23.91 10.68
C LEU A 163 -10.75 -22.63 10.06
N PRO A 164 -11.85 -22.08 10.61
CA PRO A 164 -12.28 -20.74 10.24
C PRO A 164 -11.19 -19.70 10.51
N LEU A 165 -10.88 -18.89 9.49
CA LEU A 165 -9.96 -17.77 9.61
C LEU A 165 -10.73 -16.50 9.97
N GLU A 166 -10.29 -15.82 11.04
CA GLU A 166 -10.84 -14.52 11.43
C GLU A 166 -9.76 -13.43 11.39
N THR A 167 -10.17 -12.25 10.92
CA THR A 167 -9.29 -11.06 10.86
C THR A 167 -9.48 -10.20 12.09
N VAL A 168 -8.39 -9.91 12.79
CA VAL A 168 -8.32 -8.99 13.93
C VAL A 168 -7.78 -7.64 13.43
N TYR A 169 -8.54 -6.57 13.56
CA TYR A 169 -8.06 -5.22 13.30
C TYR A 169 -7.40 -4.66 14.55
N ILE A 170 -6.10 -4.34 14.45
CA ILE A 170 -5.25 -3.90 15.55
C ILE A 170 -5.14 -2.38 15.52
N GLU A 171 -6.14 -1.71 16.10
CA GLU A 171 -6.22 -0.26 16.10
C GLU A 171 -5.07 0.37 16.90
N GLY A 172 -4.40 1.36 16.30
CA GLY A 172 -3.25 2.07 16.89
C GLY A 172 -1.90 1.36 16.77
N MET A 173 -1.82 0.17 16.16
CA MET A 173 -0.55 -0.41 15.72
C MET A 173 -0.19 0.16 14.34
N VAL A 174 0.98 0.81 14.25
CA VAL A 174 1.44 1.51 13.04
C VAL A 174 2.86 1.07 12.70
N LEU A 175 3.07 0.71 11.43
CA LEU A 175 4.38 0.35 10.85
C LEU A 175 4.75 1.38 9.78
N ASN A 176 5.98 1.90 9.85
CA ASN A 176 6.49 2.93 8.95
C ASN A 176 7.58 2.36 8.04
N HIS A 177 7.51 2.60 6.73
CA HIS A 177 8.52 2.16 5.77
C HIS A 177 9.56 3.26 5.48
N HIS A 178 10.83 2.92 5.61
CA HIS A 178 11.99 3.79 5.40
C HIS A 178 12.95 3.18 4.36
N PRO A 179 12.50 3.00 3.09
CA PRO A 179 13.28 2.26 2.10
C PRO A 179 14.59 2.95 1.75
N ASP A 180 15.63 2.15 1.50
CA ASP A 180 16.84 2.61 0.83
C ASP A 180 16.53 2.93 -0.65
N PRO A 181 16.58 4.21 -1.08
CA PRO A 181 16.27 4.59 -2.46
C PRO A 181 17.34 4.10 -3.46
N THR A 182 18.51 3.66 -2.99
CA THR A 182 19.60 3.18 -3.84
C THR A 182 19.47 1.69 -4.18
N LYS A 183 18.63 0.93 -3.46
CA LYS A 183 18.44 -0.50 -3.73
C LYS A 183 17.75 -0.74 -5.06
N SER A 184 18.39 -1.57 -5.88
CA SER A 184 17.85 -1.95 -7.17
C SER A 184 16.61 -2.82 -7.02
N ARG A 185 15.52 -2.41 -7.68
CA ARG A 185 14.33 -3.24 -7.91
C ARG A 185 14.39 -3.99 -9.24
N GLY A 186 15.59 -4.15 -9.81
CA GLY A 186 15.78 -4.75 -11.14
C GLY A 186 15.32 -6.20 -11.28
N SER A 187 15.22 -6.95 -10.18
CA SER A 187 14.71 -8.33 -10.18
C SER A 187 13.18 -8.42 -10.25
N TYR A 188 12.45 -7.32 -10.02
CA TYR A 188 10.99 -7.38 -9.83
C TYR A 188 10.26 -7.82 -11.09
N LEU A 189 10.54 -7.16 -12.22
CA LEU A 189 9.86 -7.46 -13.48
C LEU A 189 10.14 -8.90 -13.98
N PRO A 190 11.40 -9.39 -14.04
CA PRO A 190 11.66 -10.77 -14.43
C PRO A 190 10.98 -11.81 -13.52
N LEU A 191 10.90 -11.56 -12.21
CA LEU A 191 10.19 -12.46 -11.29
C LEU A 191 8.68 -12.46 -11.51
N LEU A 192 8.09 -11.30 -11.83
CA LEU A 192 6.66 -11.21 -12.16
C LEU A 192 6.34 -11.91 -13.48
N GLU A 193 7.19 -11.75 -14.50
CA GLU A 193 7.05 -12.44 -15.78
C GLU A 193 7.13 -13.96 -15.58
N LEU A 194 8.14 -14.44 -14.86
CA LEU A 194 8.28 -15.85 -14.49
C LEU A 194 7.06 -16.37 -13.71
N ALA A 195 6.58 -15.61 -12.72
CA ALA A 195 5.45 -16.03 -11.89
C ALA A 195 4.16 -16.21 -12.69
N VAL A 196 3.89 -15.32 -13.66
CA VAL A 196 2.72 -15.41 -14.54
C VAL A 196 2.89 -16.51 -15.60
N GLU A 197 4.12 -16.82 -16.00
CA GLU A 197 4.41 -17.97 -16.86
C GLU A 197 4.18 -19.30 -16.12
N GLU A 198 4.66 -19.41 -14.88
CA GLU A 198 4.50 -20.60 -14.01
C GLU A 198 3.03 -20.87 -13.64
N ASP A 199 2.27 -19.82 -13.32
CA ASP A 199 0.84 -19.91 -12.99
C ASP A 199 0.03 -18.81 -13.69
N PRO A 200 -0.43 -19.04 -14.93
CA PRO A 200 -1.17 -18.04 -15.70
C PRO A 200 -2.52 -17.63 -15.08
N ILE A 201 -3.07 -18.40 -14.15
CA ILE A 201 -4.34 -18.07 -13.51
C ILE A 201 -4.14 -17.35 -12.16
N ASP A 202 -2.91 -17.16 -11.69
CA ASP A 202 -2.65 -16.37 -10.48
C ASP A 202 -2.98 -14.88 -10.73
N GLU A 203 -4.10 -14.44 -10.16
CA GLU A 203 -4.65 -13.12 -10.38
C GLU A 203 -3.75 -12.03 -9.81
N ARG A 204 -3.11 -12.31 -8.67
CA ARG A 204 -2.23 -11.37 -7.97
C ARG A 204 -0.97 -11.09 -8.77
N MET A 205 -0.32 -12.15 -9.27
CA MET A 205 0.88 -12.01 -10.11
C MET A 205 0.56 -11.29 -11.42
N ARG A 206 -0.56 -11.62 -12.05
CA ARG A 206 -0.98 -10.95 -13.29
C ARG A 206 -1.30 -9.47 -13.08
N TYR A 207 -1.99 -9.12 -12.00
CA TYR A 207 -2.24 -7.72 -11.63
C TYR A 207 -0.94 -6.95 -11.44
N TYR A 208 -0.02 -7.47 -10.63
CA TYR A 208 1.24 -6.79 -10.35
C TYR A 208 2.16 -6.70 -11.56
N LEU A 209 2.17 -7.70 -12.45
CA LEU A 209 2.90 -7.63 -13.72
C LEU A 209 2.40 -6.48 -14.59
N GLY A 210 1.08 -6.36 -14.75
CA GLY A 210 0.47 -5.25 -15.50
C GLY A 210 0.80 -3.88 -14.90
N ARG A 211 0.78 -3.78 -13.56
CA ARG A 211 1.19 -2.56 -12.85
C ARG A 211 2.67 -2.23 -13.04
N GLU A 212 3.54 -3.23 -13.02
CA GLU A 212 4.98 -3.03 -13.21
C GLU A 212 5.29 -2.55 -14.64
N TYR A 213 4.64 -3.13 -15.66
CA TYR A 213 4.72 -2.59 -17.03
C TYR A 213 4.28 -1.12 -17.10
N MET A 214 3.23 -0.73 -16.36
CA MET A 214 2.78 0.66 -16.29
C MET A 214 3.86 1.56 -15.66
N TYR A 215 4.52 1.15 -14.59
CA TYR A 215 5.63 1.91 -13.99
C TYR A 215 6.85 2.01 -14.90
N LYS A 216 7.11 1.01 -15.74
CA LYS A 216 8.18 1.03 -16.77
C LYS A 216 7.82 1.82 -18.03
N GLY A 217 6.57 2.29 -18.15
CA GLY A 217 6.08 2.99 -19.34
C GLY A 217 5.78 2.08 -20.53
N GLU A 218 5.69 0.77 -20.30
CA GLU A 218 5.30 -0.23 -21.29
C GLU A 218 3.76 -0.28 -21.40
N TRP A 219 3.18 0.84 -21.83
CA TRP A 219 1.74 1.12 -21.72
C TRP A 219 0.85 0.05 -22.37
N GLN A 220 1.22 -0.43 -23.56
CA GLN A 220 0.42 -1.45 -24.26
C GLN A 220 0.48 -2.80 -23.53
N LYS A 221 1.66 -3.23 -23.04
CA LYS A 221 1.78 -4.47 -22.25
C LYS A 221 1.01 -4.38 -20.94
N SER A 222 1.02 -3.22 -20.28
CA SER A 222 0.18 -2.94 -19.11
C SER A 222 -1.30 -3.14 -19.44
N ILE A 223 -1.80 -2.51 -20.51
CA ILE A 223 -3.20 -2.63 -20.95
C ILE A 223 -3.56 -4.09 -21.23
N ASP A 224 -2.75 -4.80 -22.01
CA ASP A 224 -3.03 -6.19 -22.41
C ASP A 224 -3.04 -7.12 -21.19
N THR A 225 -2.05 -6.97 -20.31
CA THR A 225 -1.90 -7.79 -19.10
C THR A 225 -3.03 -7.54 -18.10
N LEU A 226 -3.41 -6.28 -17.87
CA LEU A 226 -4.47 -5.93 -16.93
C LEU A 226 -5.87 -6.27 -17.48
N ASN A 227 -6.07 -6.20 -18.80
CA ASN A 227 -7.29 -6.74 -19.41
C ASN A 227 -7.38 -8.27 -19.24
N ALA A 228 -6.26 -8.99 -19.39
CA ALA A 228 -6.23 -10.42 -19.11
C ALA A 228 -6.56 -10.72 -17.64
N TYR A 229 -6.00 -9.95 -16.69
CA TYR A 229 -6.36 -10.03 -15.27
C TYR A 229 -7.87 -9.81 -15.03
N LEU A 230 -8.46 -8.75 -15.59
CA LEU A 230 -9.88 -8.43 -15.38
C LEU A 230 -10.85 -9.52 -15.88
N ASN A 231 -10.39 -10.37 -16.81
CA ASN A 231 -11.13 -11.50 -17.35
C ASN A 231 -10.89 -12.83 -16.61
N LEU A 232 -9.99 -12.88 -15.62
CA LEU A 232 -9.76 -14.07 -14.82
C LEU A 232 -10.95 -14.33 -13.87
N PRO A 233 -11.41 -15.60 -13.72
CA PRO A 233 -12.58 -15.92 -12.89
C PRO A 233 -12.35 -15.76 -11.38
N ASN A 234 -11.09 -15.71 -10.93
CA ASN A 234 -10.67 -15.49 -9.55
C ASN A 234 -10.32 -14.03 -9.25
N ALA A 235 -10.22 -13.16 -10.26
CA ALA A 235 -10.00 -11.72 -10.08
C ALA A 235 -11.31 -11.02 -9.64
N ASN A 236 -11.76 -11.33 -8.42
CA ASN A 236 -13.07 -10.94 -7.89
C ASN A 236 -13.01 -9.86 -6.81
N TRP A 237 -11.82 -9.30 -6.52
CA TRP A 237 -11.66 -8.27 -5.51
C TRP A 237 -11.92 -6.87 -6.10
N PRO A 238 -13.03 -6.19 -5.75
CA PRO A 238 -13.42 -4.95 -6.43
C PRO A 238 -12.38 -3.82 -6.32
N ASP A 239 -11.74 -3.65 -5.17
CA ASP A 239 -10.74 -2.59 -4.97
C ASP A 239 -9.52 -2.78 -5.90
N GLU A 240 -9.01 -4.00 -6.05
CA GLU A 240 -7.88 -4.31 -6.95
C GLU A 240 -8.28 -4.20 -8.43
N ARG A 241 -9.50 -4.64 -8.77
CA ARG A 241 -10.08 -4.45 -10.11
C ARG A 241 -10.20 -2.97 -10.45
N CYS A 242 -10.69 -2.14 -9.54
CA CYS A 242 -10.74 -0.69 -9.69
C CYS A 242 -9.34 -0.10 -9.92
N ALA A 243 -8.34 -0.54 -9.17
CA ALA A 243 -6.95 -0.14 -9.38
C ALA A 243 -6.42 -0.57 -10.77
N ALA A 244 -6.70 -1.79 -11.22
CA ALA A 244 -6.34 -2.25 -12.56
C ALA A 244 -6.96 -1.36 -13.65
N MET A 245 -8.25 -1.01 -13.52
CA MET A 245 -8.94 -0.12 -14.45
C MET A 245 -8.32 1.28 -14.50
N ARG A 246 -7.90 1.83 -13.35
CA ARG A 246 -7.16 3.10 -13.26
C ARG A 246 -5.82 3.03 -14.00
N TRP A 247 -5.05 1.96 -13.82
CA TRP A 247 -3.77 1.77 -14.52
C TRP A 247 -3.95 1.60 -16.03
N ILE A 248 -5.02 0.92 -16.47
CA ILE A 248 -5.41 0.85 -17.87
C ILE A 248 -5.75 2.27 -18.39
N ALA A 249 -6.57 3.04 -17.68
CA ALA A 249 -6.94 4.41 -18.06
C ALA A 249 -5.71 5.30 -18.23
N LYS A 250 -4.80 5.29 -17.24
CA LYS A 250 -3.53 6.02 -17.29
C LYS A 250 -2.67 5.59 -18.48
N SER A 251 -2.60 4.29 -18.77
CA SER A 251 -1.84 3.76 -19.90
C SER A 251 -2.43 4.22 -21.24
N TYR A 252 -3.75 4.21 -21.41
CA TYR A 252 -4.41 4.77 -22.58
C TYR A 252 -4.16 6.28 -22.74
N TYR A 253 -4.23 7.03 -21.64
CA TYR A 253 -3.92 8.46 -21.65
C TYR A 253 -2.49 8.74 -22.15
N ARG A 254 -1.51 7.96 -21.68
CA ARG A 254 -0.11 8.06 -22.11
C ARG A 254 0.14 7.63 -23.56
N LEU A 255 -0.79 6.89 -24.16
CA LEU A 255 -0.82 6.55 -25.58
C LEU A 255 -1.66 7.53 -26.41
N GLU A 256 -2.08 8.67 -25.82
CA GLU A 256 -2.92 9.69 -26.46
C GLU A 256 -4.30 9.18 -26.91
N LYS A 257 -4.74 8.04 -26.35
CA LYS A 257 -6.05 7.41 -26.59
C LYS A 257 -7.06 7.93 -25.56
N ILE A 258 -7.43 9.20 -25.73
CA ILE A 258 -8.19 9.95 -24.72
C ILE A 258 -9.57 9.36 -24.46
N LYS A 259 -10.30 8.93 -25.50
CA LYS A 259 -11.67 8.37 -25.34
C LYS A 259 -11.66 7.10 -24.49
N GLU A 260 -10.66 6.25 -24.70
CA GLU A 260 -10.44 5.02 -23.97
C GLU A 260 -10.08 5.32 -22.51
N ALA A 261 -9.21 6.30 -22.27
CA ALA A 261 -8.87 6.73 -20.91
C ALA A 261 -10.11 7.16 -20.11
N TYR A 262 -10.98 8.00 -20.70
CA TYR A 262 -12.27 8.37 -20.11
C TYR A 262 -13.13 7.13 -19.80
N SER A 263 -13.29 6.24 -20.77
CA SER A 263 -14.10 5.04 -20.59
C SER A 263 -13.60 4.18 -19.42
N TRP A 264 -12.28 4.05 -19.25
CA TRP A 264 -11.72 3.24 -18.17
C TRP A 264 -11.79 3.91 -16.81
N TYR A 265 -11.67 5.24 -16.71
CA TYR A 265 -11.93 5.93 -15.46
C TYR A 265 -13.40 5.81 -15.02
N PHE A 266 -14.36 5.92 -15.94
CA PHE A 266 -15.77 5.67 -15.61
C PHE A 266 -16.02 4.23 -15.15
N ARG A 267 -15.37 3.24 -15.78
CA ARG A 267 -15.44 1.84 -15.33
C ARG A 267 -14.85 1.66 -13.93
N ALA A 268 -13.70 2.26 -13.64
CA ALA A 268 -13.08 2.20 -12.31
C ALA A 268 -14.00 2.78 -11.22
N ILE A 269 -14.61 3.93 -11.51
CA ILE A 269 -15.59 4.58 -10.62
C ILE A 269 -16.83 3.68 -10.42
N ALA A 270 -17.33 3.05 -11.48
CA ALA A 270 -18.46 2.14 -11.40
C ALA A 270 -18.14 0.85 -10.63
N GLU A 271 -16.90 0.37 -10.69
CA GLU A 271 -16.43 -0.81 -9.95
C GLU A 271 -16.45 -0.55 -8.43
N VAL A 272 -15.91 0.59 -7.99
CA VAL A 272 -15.92 0.99 -6.58
C VAL A 272 -16.10 2.51 -6.43
N SER A 273 -17.35 2.93 -6.23
CA SER A 273 -17.71 4.36 -6.11
C SER A 273 -17.31 5.00 -4.77
N THR A 274 -16.81 4.22 -3.82
CA THR A 274 -16.42 4.66 -2.47
C THR A 274 -14.92 4.87 -2.30
N ILE A 275 -14.10 4.68 -3.35
CA ILE A 275 -12.66 4.96 -3.33
C ILE A 275 -12.41 6.31 -4.00
N ARG A 276 -11.63 7.20 -3.37
CA ARG A 276 -11.32 8.53 -3.90
C ARG A 276 -10.42 8.51 -5.13
N ASP A 277 -9.43 7.62 -5.13
CA ASP A 277 -8.37 7.61 -6.13
C ASP A 277 -8.83 7.66 -7.60
N PRO A 278 -9.80 6.82 -8.08
CA PRO A 278 -10.22 6.89 -9.48
C PRO A 278 -10.81 8.25 -9.85
N TYR A 279 -11.49 8.93 -8.92
CA TYR A 279 -12.03 10.27 -9.15
C TYR A 279 -10.92 11.33 -9.21
N VAL A 280 -9.95 11.28 -8.28
CA VAL A 280 -8.86 12.26 -8.22
C VAL A 280 -7.92 12.12 -9.41
N GLU A 281 -7.55 10.90 -9.78
CA GLU A 281 -6.73 10.64 -10.96
C GLU A 281 -7.45 11.07 -12.25
N PHE A 282 -8.76 10.81 -12.36
CA PHE A 282 -9.55 11.27 -13.49
C PHE A 282 -9.61 12.80 -13.56
N SER A 283 -9.83 13.47 -12.42
CA SER A 283 -9.83 14.93 -12.34
C SER A 283 -8.49 15.55 -12.78
N ARG A 284 -7.36 14.94 -12.40
CA ARG A 284 -6.01 15.35 -12.83
C ARG A 284 -5.84 15.24 -14.34
N MET A 285 -6.26 14.12 -14.94
CA MET A 285 -6.23 13.97 -16.40
C MET A 285 -7.07 15.04 -17.09
N CYS A 286 -8.29 15.30 -16.59
CA CYS A 286 -9.18 16.33 -17.13
C CYS A 286 -8.60 17.74 -16.97
N TYR A 287 -7.92 18.03 -15.87
CA TYR A 287 -7.19 19.27 -15.64
C TYR A 287 -6.10 19.48 -16.73
N GLU A 288 -5.30 18.46 -17.01
CA GLU A 288 -4.26 18.51 -18.06
C GLU A 288 -4.87 18.74 -19.45
N LEU A 289 -6.02 18.11 -19.71
CA LEU A 289 -6.79 18.28 -20.95
C LEU A 289 -7.60 19.58 -21.02
N LYS A 290 -7.62 20.39 -19.95
CA LYS A 290 -8.45 21.59 -19.79
C LYS A 290 -9.96 21.32 -19.90
N ASP A 291 -10.40 20.09 -19.62
CA ASP A 291 -11.82 19.78 -19.40
C ASP A 291 -12.18 20.19 -17.96
N TRP A 292 -12.45 21.49 -17.80
CA TRP A 292 -12.72 22.09 -16.50
C TRP A 292 -14.01 21.54 -15.87
N THR A 293 -15.02 21.24 -16.67
CA THR A 293 -16.29 20.71 -16.16
C THR A 293 -16.11 19.32 -15.58
N MET A 294 -15.43 18.41 -16.29
CA MET A 294 -15.18 17.06 -15.77
C MET A 294 -14.18 17.07 -14.61
N SER A 295 -13.15 17.91 -14.70
CA SER A 295 -12.16 18.09 -13.62
C SER A 295 -12.83 18.53 -12.32
N TYR A 296 -13.71 19.54 -12.37
CA TYR A 296 -14.48 20.00 -11.21
C TYR A 296 -15.43 18.92 -10.67
N TYR A 297 -16.22 18.30 -11.55
CA TYR A 297 -17.20 17.29 -11.14
C TYR A 297 -16.53 16.13 -10.41
N THR A 298 -15.51 15.54 -11.00
CA THR A 298 -14.82 14.37 -10.45
C THR A 298 -14.09 14.69 -9.14
N ALA A 299 -13.40 15.84 -9.04
CA ALA A 299 -12.79 16.27 -7.78
C ALA A 299 -13.83 16.49 -6.67
N LYS A 300 -14.98 17.08 -7.00
CA LYS A 300 -16.08 17.29 -6.04
C LYS A 300 -16.70 15.97 -5.57
N GLU A 301 -16.88 14.99 -6.47
CA GLU A 301 -17.32 13.65 -6.08
C GLU A 301 -16.30 12.96 -5.16
N ALA A 302 -15.00 13.07 -5.45
CA ALA A 302 -13.95 12.54 -4.59
C ALA A 302 -14.04 13.09 -3.15
N LEU A 303 -14.28 14.40 -3.01
CA LEU A 303 -14.41 15.06 -1.72
C LEU A 303 -15.62 14.60 -0.90
N LYS A 304 -16.65 13.97 -1.51
CA LYS A 304 -17.79 13.40 -0.76
C LYS A 304 -17.42 12.14 0.02
N ILE A 305 -16.43 11.40 -0.44
CA ILE A 305 -15.94 10.18 0.22
C ILE A 305 -15.11 10.62 1.43
N LYS A 306 -15.50 10.26 2.65
CA LYS A 306 -14.83 10.75 3.87
C LYS A 306 -13.92 9.71 4.56
N GLU A 307 -13.96 8.46 4.12
CA GLU A 307 -13.23 7.35 4.75
C GLU A 307 -12.27 6.67 3.78
N LYS A 308 -11.08 6.33 4.27
CA LYS A 308 -10.07 5.55 3.52
C LYS A 308 -10.52 4.09 3.40
N SER A 309 -10.16 3.43 2.29
CA SER A 309 -10.37 1.98 2.18
C SER A 309 -9.55 1.27 3.26
N LYS A 310 -10.20 0.37 4.00
CA LYS A 310 -9.54 -0.54 4.94
C LYS A 310 -9.02 -1.81 4.27
N THR A 311 -9.30 -2.00 2.99
CA THR A 311 -8.92 -3.23 2.27
C THR A 311 -7.82 -2.98 1.25
N PHE A 312 -7.70 -1.77 0.71
CA PHE A 312 -6.75 -1.46 -0.35
C PHE A 312 -5.90 -0.22 -0.08
N VAL A 313 -4.91 -0.01 -0.94
CA VAL A 313 -4.01 1.16 -0.93
C VAL A 313 -4.79 2.45 -1.09
N ASN A 314 -4.45 3.45 -0.27
CA ASN A 314 -4.95 4.81 -0.37
C ASN A 314 -3.81 5.72 -0.82
N MET A 315 -3.96 6.37 -1.97
CA MET A 315 -2.95 7.28 -2.49
C MET A 315 -2.95 8.58 -1.69
N GLY A 316 -1.79 9.05 -1.23
CA GLY A 316 -1.71 10.25 -0.37
C GLY A 316 -2.30 11.49 -1.00
N TYR A 317 -2.10 11.67 -2.31
CA TYR A 317 -2.71 12.79 -3.04
C TYR A 317 -4.23 12.76 -3.12
N SER A 318 -4.89 11.64 -2.83
CA SER A 318 -6.35 11.60 -2.77
C SER A 318 -6.88 12.18 -1.44
N TRP A 319 -5.99 12.43 -0.49
CA TRP A 319 -6.28 12.81 0.88
C TRP A 319 -5.51 14.06 1.34
N ASP A 320 -4.76 14.71 0.45
CA ASP A 320 -4.11 16.00 0.68
C ASP A 320 -4.88 17.16 0.03
N HIS A 321 -4.23 18.30 -0.19
CA HIS A 321 -4.82 19.49 -0.81
C HIS A 321 -5.29 19.28 -2.26
N THR A 322 -4.84 18.22 -2.95
CA THR A 322 -5.04 18.02 -4.39
C THR A 322 -6.52 18.10 -4.81
N PRO A 323 -7.49 17.41 -4.16
CA PRO A 323 -8.86 17.43 -4.65
C PRO A 323 -9.51 18.82 -4.54
N ASP A 324 -9.26 19.55 -3.44
CA ASP A 324 -9.72 20.93 -3.28
C ASP A 324 -9.02 21.88 -4.26
N ASP A 325 -7.71 21.71 -4.50
CA ASP A 325 -6.98 22.54 -5.47
C ASP A 325 -7.49 22.32 -6.91
N LEU A 326 -7.76 21.07 -7.32
CA LEU A 326 -8.39 20.76 -8.61
C LEU A 326 -9.78 21.40 -8.74
N CYS A 327 -10.62 21.28 -7.70
CA CYS A 327 -11.92 21.96 -7.66
C CYS A 327 -11.77 23.47 -7.82
N SER A 328 -10.84 24.09 -7.08
CA SER A 328 -10.62 25.53 -7.09
C SER A 328 -10.21 26.04 -8.47
N ILE A 329 -9.21 25.41 -9.09
CA ILE A 329 -8.71 25.83 -10.40
C ILE A 329 -9.78 25.62 -11.48
N ALA A 330 -10.48 24.49 -11.47
CA ALA A 330 -11.53 24.22 -12.44
C ALA A 330 -12.69 25.20 -12.30
N ALA A 331 -13.14 25.49 -11.07
CA ALA A 331 -14.18 26.49 -10.80
C ALA A 331 -13.76 27.90 -11.26
N TYR A 332 -12.51 28.31 -11.00
CA TYR A 332 -11.95 29.58 -11.48
C TYR A 332 -12.06 29.70 -13.00
N ARG A 333 -11.66 28.66 -13.72
CA ARG A 333 -11.68 28.61 -15.20
C ARG A 333 -13.08 28.66 -15.78
N MET A 334 -14.10 28.24 -15.02
CA MET A 334 -15.51 28.32 -15.38
C MET A 334 -16.19 29.62 -14.92
N GLY A 335 -15.48 30.52 -14.24
CA GLY A 335 -16.05 31.76 -13.69
C GLY A 335 -16.85 31.58 -12.40
N MET A 336 -16.81 30.40 -11.78
CA MET A 336 -17.45 30.09 -10.50
C MET A 336 -16.57 30.55 -9.34
N LEU A 337 -16.45 31.86 -9.17
CA LEU A 337 -15.42 32.45 -8.30
C LEU A 337 -15.68 32.21 -6.80
N ASP A 338 -16.94 32.10 -6.37
CA ASP A 338 -17.28 31.78 -4.97
C ASP A 338 -16.83 30.36 -4.61
N GLU A 339 -17.16 29.38 -5.44
CA GLU A 339 -16.71 27.99 -5.29
C GLU A 339 -15.20 27.87 -5.40
N SER A 340 -14.58 28.64 -6.30
CA SER A 340 -13.13 28.66 -6.45
C SER A 340 -12.42 29.12 -5.18
N GLU A 341 -12.93 30.17 -4.54
CA GLU A 341 -12.39 30.71 -3.29
C GLU A 341 -12.55 29.70 -2.15
N GLU A 342 -13.75 29.12 -1.97
CA GLU A 342 -14.02 28.14 -0.92
C GLU A 342 -13.03 26.97 -0.97
N HIS A 343 -12.82 26.41 -2.17
CA HIS A 343 -11.90 25.30 -2.36
C HIS A 343 -10.42 25.72 -2.28
N ALA A 344 -10.06 26.93 -2.69
CA ALA A 344 -8.69 27.44 -2.53
C ALA A 344 -8.29 27.55 -1.06
N ILE A 345 -9.22 28.01 -0.21
CA ILE A 345 -9.01 28.09 1.24
C ILE A 345 -8.79 26.69 1.83
N LYS A 346 -9.66 25.72 1.51
CA LYS A 346 -9.52 24.33 1.99
C LYS A 346 -8.22 23.67 1.53
N ALA A 347 -7.84 23.88 0.27
CA ALA A 347 -6.54 23.39 -0.22
C ALA A 347 -5.38 23.97 0.60
N LEU A 348 -5.43 25.26 0.94
CA LEU A 348 -4.41 25.91 1.75
C LEU A 348 -4.43 25.44 3.22
N GLU A 349 -5.60 25.12 3.79
CA GLU A 349 -5.69 24.51 5.14
C GLU A 349 -4.91 23.19 5.23
N HIS A 350 -4.92 22.40 4.15
CA HIS A 350 -4.14 21.16 4.05
C HIS A 350 -2.64 21.39 3.91
N SER A 351 -2.21 22.52 3.34
CA SER A 351 -0.79 22.81 3.09
C SER A 351 -0.51 24.31 3.23
N PRO A 352 -0.54 24.86 4.47
CA PRO A 352 -0.56 26.31 4.71
C PRO A 352 0.68 27.04 4.21
N GLU A 353 1.79 26.32 4.04
CA GLU A 353 3.06 26.88 3.59
C GLU A 353 3.32 26.75 2.09
N ASP A 354 2.41 26.13 1.32
CA ASP A 354 2.60 25.98 -0.12
C ASP A 354 2.45 27.34 -0.84
N PRO A 355 3.53 27.88 -1.44
CA PRO A 355 3.50 29.18 -2.11
C PRO A 355 2.60 29.18 -3.35
N ARG A 356 2.43 28.04 -4.03
CA ARG A 356 1.55 27.89 -5.18
C ARG A 356 0.09 28.00 -4.77
N LEU A 357 -0.31 27.36 -3.66
CA LEU A 357 -1.67 27.46 -3.13
C LEU A 357 -2.00 28.89 -2.66
N LYS A 358 -1.06 29.55 -1.97
CA LYS A 358 -1.19 30.98 -1.62
C LYS A 358 -1.39 31.85 -2.86
N SER A 359 -0.62 31.59 -3.92
CA SER A 359 -0.73 32.32 -5.19
C SER A 359 -2.07 32.09 -5.88
N ASN A 360 -2.57 30.84 -5.90
CA ASN A 360 -3.88 30.50 -6.46
C ASN A 360 -5.01 31.26 -5.74
N LEU A 361 -5.03 31.24 -4.41
CA LEU A 361 -6.04 31.98 -3.63
C LEU A 361 -6.00 33.48 -3.91
N ASN A 362 -4.81 34.08 -3.94
CA ASN A 362 -4.66 35.50 -4.25
C ASN A 362 -5.18 35.87 -5.65
N LEU A 363 -4.97 35.00 -6.64
CA LEU A 363 -5.50 35.20 -7.99
C LEU A 363 -7.04 35.19 -8.00
N VAL A 364 -7.66 34.26 -7.27
CA VAL A 364 -9.12 34.18 -7.14
C VAL A 364 -9.67 35.46 -6.50
N LEU A 365 -9.10 35.88 -5.37
CA LEU A 365 -9.53 37.08 -4.64
C LEU A 365 -9.38 38.36 -5.48
N ALA A 366 -8.27 38.51 -6.19
CA ALA A 366 -8.05 39.65 -7.08
C ALA A 366 -9.07 39.69 -8.24
N THR A 367 -9.41 38.52 -8.78
CA THR A 367 -10.41 38.40 -9.86
C THR A 367 -11.81 38.75 -9.36
N LYS A 368 -12.21 38.27 -8.18
CA LYS A 368 -13.49 38.62 -7.55
C LYS A 368 -13.63 40.12 -7.32
N LYS A 369 -12.59 40.74 -6.76
CA LYS A 369 -12.56 42.20 -6.52
C LYS A 369 -12.68 43.02 -7.80
N SER A 370 -12.19 42.48 -8.93
CA SER A 370 -12.29 43.16 -10.23
C SER A 370 -13.66 42.98 -10.90
N ALA A 371 -14.42 41.96 -10.48
CA ALA A 371 -15.74 41.64 -10.99
C ALA A 371 -16.89 42.27 -10.18
N SER A 372 -16.62 42.68 -8.94
CA SER A 372 -17.49 43.50 -8.06
C SER A 372 -17.33 44.98 -8.33
#